data_AF-A0A6N9I3P2-F1
#
_entry.id   AF-A0A6N9I3P2-F1
#
_cell.length_a   1.000
_cell.length_b   1.000
_cell.length_c   1.000
_cell.angle_alpha   90.00
_cell.angle_beta   90.00
_cell.angle_gamma   90.00
#
_symmetry.space_group_name_H-M   'P 1'
#
loop_
_entity.id
_entity.type
_entity.pdbx_description
1 polymer ?
#
loop_
_entity_poly.entity_id
_entity_poly.type
_entity_poly.pdbx_seq_one_letter_code
_entity_poly.pdbx_strand_id
1 'polypeptide(L)'
;MMLGQRIKEERERRDWTQTQLADTLHVSRQAISKWELGTAYPDIERLIQISDLFSVSLDSLIKGDTTFQEKIVVTDKHHQRSFWDFVAHYWWMIFPIGGFLYWFVPAIIHGIVIALR
;
A
#
# COMPACT_ATOMS: atom_id res chain seq x y z
N MET A 1 3.11 11.15 -22.16
CA MET A 1 4.30 10.37 -22.58
C MET A 1 5.61 11.10 -22.26
N MET A 2 5.69 11.77 -21.11
CA MET A 2 6.95 12.38 -20.64
C MET A 2 7.69 11.45 -19.68
N LEU A 3 6.98 10.62 -18.91
CA LEU A 3 7.63 9.71 -17.94
C LEU A 3 8.51 8.65 -18.62
N GLY A 4 7.96 7.94 -19.61
CA GLY A 4 8.69 6.88 -20.32
C GLY A 4 9.97 7.39 -21.00
N GLN A 5 9.90 8.59 -21.57
CA GLN A 5 11.04 9.25 -22.18
C GLN A 5 12.11 9.59 -21.14
N ARG A 6 11.74 10.15 -19.98
CA ARG A 6 12.68 10.42 -18.89
C ARG A 6 13.37 9.17 -18.37
N ILE A 7 12.62 8.07 -18.21
CA ILE A 7 13.19 6.77 -17.80
C ILE A 7 14.25 6.32 -18.81
N LYS A 8 13.93 6.43 -20.11
CA LYS A 8 14.86 6.09 -21.18
C LYS A 8 16.11 6.97 -21.17
N GLU A 9 15.95 8.29 -21.02
CA GLU A 9 17.05 9.26 -20.96
C GLU A 9 17.98 8.99 -19.77
N GLU A 10 17.45 8.76 -18.57
CA GLU A 10 18.25 8.47 -17.38
C GLU A 10 18.96 7.11 -17.46
N ARG A 11 18.32 6.11 -18.11
CA ARG A 11 18.95 4.83 -18.43
C ARG A 11 20.13 5.01 -19.39
N GLU A 12 19.93 5.76 -20.46
CA GLU A 12 20.95 6.00 -21.49
C GLU A 12 22.11 6.85 -20.96
N ARG A 13 21.84 7.80 -20.06
CA ARG A 13 22.89 8.54 -19.32
C ARG A 13 23.82 7.65 -18.50
N ARG A 14 23.40 6.43 -18.17
CA ARG A 14 24.16 5.46 -17.39
C ARG A 14 24.71 4.32 -18.24
N ASP A 15 24.57 4.41 -19.57
CA ASP A 15 24.95 3.37 -20.53
C ASP A 15 24.32 1.99 -20.24
N TRP A 16 23.12 2.00 -19.64
CA TRP A 16 22.42 0.77 -19.29
C TRP A 16 21.53 0.29 -20.43
N THR A 17 21.49 -1.01 -20.64
CA THR A 17 20.48 -1.68 -21.45
C THR A 17 19.16 -1.77 -20.69
N GLN A 18 18.04 -1.96 -21.42
CA GLN A 18 16.74 -2.23 -20.78
C GLN A 18 16.78 -3.46 -19.87
N THR A 19 17.63 -4.45 -20.18
CA THR A 19 17.83 -5.63 -19.35
C THR A 19 18.50 -5.27 -18.03
N GLN A 20 19.59 -4.49 -18.06
CA GLN A 20 20.30 -4.06 -16.85
C GLN A 20 19.42 -3.22 -15.93
N LEU A 21 18.60 -2.32 -16.49
CA LEU A 21 17.62 -1.57 -15.70
C LEU A 21 16.56 -2.49 -15.09
N ALA A 22 16.08 -3.48 -15.85
CA ALA A 22 15.11 -4.46 -15.38
C ALA A 22 15.66 -5.31 -14.23
N ASP A 23 16.91 -5.77 -14.36
CA ASP A 23 17.60 -6.56 -13.34
C ASP A 23 17.79 -5.74 -12.06
N THR A 24 18.17 -4.48 -12.20
CA THR A 24 18.39 -3.55 -11.07
C THR A 24 17.08 -3.24 -10.33
N LEU A 25 15.98 -3.09 -11.05
CA LEU A 25 14.65 -2.84 -10.48
C LEU A 25 13.89 -4.13 -10.12
N HIS A 26 14.49 -5.31 -10.34
CA HIS A 26 13.84 -6.61 -10.15
C HIS A 26 12.48 -6.73 -10.85
N VAL A 27 12.41 -6.31 -12.11
CA VAL A 27 11.23 -6.40 -12.97
C VAL A 27 11.57 -7.08 -14.29
N SER A 28 10.57 -7.39 -15.10
CA SER A 28 10.83 -7.94 -16.43
C SER A 28 11.33 -6.85 -17.40
N ARG A 29 12.23 -7.21 -18.32
CA ARG A 29 12.64 -6.34 -19.43
C ARG A 29 11.44 -5.81 -20.23
N GLN A 30 10.39 -6.62 -20.35
CA GLN A 30 9.14 -6.24 -21.01
C GLN A 30 8.44 -5.10 -20.28
N ALA A 31 8.47 -5.06 -18.94
CA ALA A 31 7.93 -3.95 -18.16
C ALA A 31 8.67 -2.65 -18.47
N ILE A 32 10.01 -2.67 -18.45
CA ILE A 32 10.84 -1.51 -18.83
C ILE A 32 10.50 -1.02 -20.23
N SER A 33 10.43 -1.93 -21.21
CA SER A 33 10.07 -1.58 -22.59
C SER A 33 8.67 -0.93 -22.67
N LYS A 34 7.68 -1.44 -21.95
CA LYS A 34 6.33 -0.86 -21.93
C LYS A 34 6.30 0.52 -21.30
N TRP A 35 7.08 0.74 -20.24
CA TRP A 35 7.21 2.04 -19.57
C TRP A 35 7.87 3.07 -20.49
N GLU A 36 9.00 2.72 -21.11
CA GLU A 36 9.71 3.60 -22.04
C GLU A 36 8.87 3.95 -23.28
N LEU A 37 8.03 3.03 -23.75
CA LEU A 37 7.08 3.27 -24.85
C LEU A 37 5.80 4.00 -24.41
N GLY A 38 5.59 4.23 -23.11
CA GLY A 38 4.37 4.85 -22.58
C GLY A 38 3.09 4.01 -22.74
N THR A 39 3.22 2.71 -23.01
CA THR A 39 2.08 1.78 -23.15
C THR A 39 1.60 1.23 -21.81
N ALA A 40 2.44 1.30 -20.78
CA ALA A 40 2.09 1.03 -19.40
C ALA A 40 2.84 2.00 -18.48
N TYR A 41 2.37 2.12 -17.24
CA TYR A 41 3.01 2.95 -16.22
C TYR A 41 3.55 2.08 -15.09
N PRO A 42 4.70 2.41 -14.50
CA PRO A 42 5.15 1.82 -13.24
C PRO A 42 4.16 2.14 -12.12
N ASP A 43 4.06 1.24 -11.14
CA ASP A 43 3.30 1.52 -9.91
C ASP A 43 4.09 2.49 -8.99
N ILE A 44 3.45 2.92 -7.90
CA ILE A 44 4.04 3.89 -6.98
C ILE A 44 5.34 3.39 -6.33
N GLU A 45 5.44 2.09 -6.04
CA GLU A 45 6.63 1.51 -5.41
C GLU A 45 7.80 1.50 -6.38
N ARG A 46 7.57 1.10 -7.63
CA ARG A 46 8.57 1.14 -8.70
C ARG A 46 8.97 2.57 -9.04
N LEU A 47 8.04 3.52 -8.95
CA LEU A 47 8.36 4.93 -9.15
C LEU A 47 9.29 5.49 -8.08
N ILE A 48 9.08 5.12 -6.81
CA ILE A 48 9.99 5.46 -5.72
C ILE A 48 11.37 4.84 -5.98
N GLN A 49 11.42 3.56 -6.34
CA GLN A 49 12.68 2.89 -6.68
C GLN A 49 13.41 3.55 -7.86
N ILE A 50 12.69 3.96 -8.91
CA ILE A 50 13.26 4.67 -10.05
C ILE A 50 13.78 6.06 -9.64
N SER A 51 13.00 6.79 -8.82
CA SER A 51 13.38 8.08 -8.24
C SER A 51 14.69 7.97 -7.46
N ASP A 52 14.81 6.96 -6.59
CA ASP A 52 16.01 6.71 -5.79
C ASP A 52 17.19 6.28 -6.68
N LEU A 53 16.96 5.35 -7.60
CA LEU A 53 17.98 4.81 -8.51
C LEU A 53 18.59 5.89 -9.40
N PHE A 54 17.77 6.81 -9.90
CA PHE A 54 18.23 7.91 -10.73
C PHE A 54 18.62 9.16 -9.93
N SER A 55 18.40 9.16 -8.61
CA SER A 55 18.64 10.29 -7.72
C SER A 55 17.91 11.56 -8.18
N VAL A 56 16.67 11.40 -8.63
CA VAL A 56 15.78 12.49 -9.07
C VAL A 56 14.53 12.48 -8.21
N SER A 57 13.98 13.65 -7.88
CA SER A 57 12.70 13.71 -7.14
C SER A 57 11.57 13.08 -7.97
N LEU A 58 10.64 12.39 -7.30
CA LEU A 58 9.44 11.84 -7.93
C LEU A 58 8.67 12.91 -8.72
N ASP A 59 8.54 14.13 -8.17
CA ASP A 59 7.95 15.27 -8.87
C ASP A 59 8.63 15.52 -10.23
N SER A 60 9.96 15.67 -10.25
CA SER A 60 10.71 15.86 -11.50
C SER A 60 10.55 14.71 -12.49
N LEU A 61 10.34 13.48 -12.00
CA LEU A 61 10.15 12.29 -12.84
C LEU A 61 8.76 12.29 -13.51
N ILE A 62 7.72 12.77 -12.82
CA ILE A 62 6.32 12.73 -13.29
C ILE A 62 5.81 14.08 -13.82
N LYS A 63 6.54 15.18 -13.61
CA LYS A 63 6.12 16.53 -13.99
C LYS A 63 6.01 16.66 -15.50
N GLY A 64 4.82 17.08 -15.94
CA GLY A 64 4.46 17.26 -17.35
C GLY A 64 3.73 16.05 -17.97
N ASP A 65 3.58 14.93 -17.25
CA ASP A 65 2.71 13.83 -17.70
C ASP A 65 1.32 13.94 -17.06
N THR A 66 0.47 14.79 -17.62
CA THR A 66 -0.89 15.05 -17.12
C THR A 66 -1.76 13.78 -17.08
N THR A 67 -1.56 12.87 -18.02
CA THR A 67 -2.28 11.58 -18.07
C THR A 67 -1.89 10.64 -16.93
N PHE A 68 -0.65 10.72 -16.47
CA PHE A 68 -0.18 9.93 -15.34
C PHE A 68 -0.65 10.53 -14.00
N GLN A 69 -0.62 11.86 -13.87
CA GLN A 69 -1.06 12.56 -12.66
C GLN A 69 -2.54 12.28 -12.32
N GLU A 70 -3.42 12.25 -13.34
CA GLU A 70 -4.83 11.87 -13.16
C GLU A 70 -4.98 10.44 -12.59
N LYS A 71 -4.14 9.50 -13.04
CA LYS A 71 -4.16 8.12 -12.58
C LYS A 71 -3.64 7.95 -11.14
N ILE A 72 -2.70 8.78 -10.71
CA ILE A 72 -2.17 8.74 -9.32
C ILE A 72 -3.21 9.23 -8.32
N VAL A 73 -3.97 10.29 -8.65
CA VAL A 73 -5.02 10.82 -7.75
C VAL A 73 -6.09 9.77 -7.43
N VAL A 74 -6.31 8.80 -8.33
CA VAL A 74 -7.26 7.68 -8.10
C VAL A 74 -6.65 6.54 -7.28
N THR A 75 -5.32 6.47 -7.18
CA THR A 75 -4.57 5.47 -6.40
C THR A 75 -3.94 6.13 -5.18
N ASP A 76 -4.78 6.76 -4.36
CA ASP A 76 -4.41 6.96 -2.96
C ASP A 76 -4.49 5.58 -2.29
N LYS A 77 -3.36 4.87 -2.23
CA LYS A 77 -3.25 3.66 -1.42
C LYS A 77 -3.34 4.10 0.03
N HIS A 78 -4.58 4.19 0.50
CA HIS A 78 -4.95 4.24 1.91
C HIS A 78 -3.94 3.41 2.69
N HIS A 79 -3.33 4.05 3.69
CA HIS A 79 -2.88 3.39 4.90
C HIS A 79 -3.77 2.17 5.13
N GLN A 80 -3.23 0.98 4.88
CA GLN A 80 -3.88 -0.27 5.23
C GLN A 80 -3.90 -0.26 6.75
N ARG A 81 -4.91 0.39 7.34
CA ARG A 81 -5.27 0.26 8.75
C ARG A 81 -5.55 -1.22 8.91
N SER A 82 -4.52 -1.94 9.31
CA SER A 82 -4.60 -3.37 9.49
C SER A 82 -5.74 -3.60 10.47
N PHE A 83 -6.52 -4.66 10.28
CA PHE A 83 -7.59 -5.06 11.18
C PHE A 83 -7.14 -5.04 12.66
N TRP A 84 -5.85 -5.26 12.88
CA TRP A 84 -5.16 -5.11 14.16
C TRP A 84 -5.27 -3.73 14.84
N ASP A 85 -5.42 -2.62 14.11
CA ASP A 85 -5.61 -1.25 14.66
C ASP A 85 -7.00 -1.11 15.31
N PHE A 86 -8.03 -1.68 14.66
CA PHE A 86 -9.37 -1.75 15.22
C PHE A 86 -9.40 -2.63 16.47
N VAL A 87 -8.77 -3.81 16.40
CA VAL A 87 -8.70 -4.74 17.54
C VAL A 87 -7.95 -4.11 18.72
N ALA A 88 -6.85 -3.40 18.47
CA ALA A 88 -6.08 -2.72 19.51
C ALA A 88 -6.88 -1.58 20.18
N HIS A 89 -7.66 -0.83 19.40
CA HIS A 89 -8.46 0.29 19.93
C HIS A 89 -9.68 -0.19 20.74
N TYR A 90 -10.30 -1.30 20.36
CA TYR A 90 -11.54 -1.81 20.97
C TYR A 90 -11.34 -2.94 21.98
N TRP A 91 -10.10 -3.31 22.30
CA TRP A 91 -9.79 -4.33 23.31
C TRP A 91 -10.48 -4.09 24.66
N TRP A 92 -10.66 -2.81 25.03
CA TRP A 92 -11.29 -2.43 26.30
C TRP A 92 -12.77 -2.82 26.42
N MET A 93 -13.46 -3.12 25.30
CA MET A 93 -14.87 -3.53 25.32
C MET A 93 -15.09 -4.94 25.91
N ILE A 94 -14.03 -5.74 26.06
CA ILE A 94 -14.13 -7.08 26.65
C ILE A 94 -14.44 -7.00 28.15
N PHE A 95 -13.92 -5.98 28.86
CA PHE A 95 -14.13 -5.78 30.29
C PHE A 95 -15.60 -5.63 30.71
N PRO A 96 -16.42 -4.75 30.09
CA PRO A 96 -17.82 -4.62 30.46
C PRO A 96 -18.63 -5.88 30.15
N ILE A 97 -18.32 -6.60 29.07
CA ILE A 97 -19.01 -7.85 28.71
C ILE A 97 -18.68 -8.96 29.73
N GLY A 98 -17.40 -9.12 30.08
CA GLY A 98 -16.96 -10.09 31.07
C GLY A 98 -17.53 -9.79 32.47
N GLY A 99 -17.52 -8.51 32.88
CA GLY A 99 -18.11 -8.08 34.15
C GLY A 99 -19.62 -8.31 34.21
N PHE A 100 -20.33 -8.02 33.12
CA PHE A 100 -21.77 -8.27 33.02
C PHE A 100 -22.09 -9.77 33.12
N LEU A 101 -21.37 -10.62 32.39
CA LEU A 101 -21.55 -12.07 32.46
C LEU A 101 -21.21 -12.62 33.85
N TYR A 102 -20.13 -12.16 34.47
CA TYR A 102 -19.73 -12.56 35.82
C TYR A 102 -20.77 -12.19 36.88
N TRP A 103 -21.43 -11.03 36.74
CA TRP A 103 -22.49 -10.61 37.66
C TRP A 103 -23.82 -11.33 37.38
N PHE A 104 -24.15 -11.54 36.10
CA PHE A 104 -25.47 -12.00 35.67
C PHE A 104 -25.65 -13.52 35.80
N VAL A 105 -24.62 -14.31 35.51
CA VAL A 105 -24.69 -15.78 35.56
C VAL A 105 -24.99 -16.29 36.99
N PRO A 106 -24.33 -15.81 38.06
CA PRO A 106 -24.65 -16.22 39.43
C PRO A 106 -26.06 -15.83 39.87
N ALA A 107 -26.60 -14.70 39.40
CA ALA A 107 -27.94 -14.24 39.76
C ALA A 107 -29.04 -15.18 39.21
N ILE A 108 -28.87 -15.66 37.97
CA ILE A 108 -29.78 -16.65 37.38
C ILE A 108 -29.73 -17.98 38.14
N ILE A 109 -28.52 -18.47 38.45
CA ILE A 109 -28.33 -19.75 39.15
C ILE A 109 -28.98 -19.69 40.54
N HIS A 110 -28.75 -18.62 41.30
CA HIS A 110 -29.37 -18.46 42.64
C HIS A 110 -30.90 -18.42 42.56
N GLY A 111 -31.47 -17.71 41.58
CA GLY A 111 -32.93 -17.65 41.39
C GLY A 111 -33.54 -19.03 41.07
N ILE A 112 -32.88 -19.81 40.23
CA ILE A 112 -33.30 -21.18 39.89
C ILE A 112 -33.22 -22.09 41.13
N VAL A 113 -32.15 -22.02 41.90
CA VAL A 113 -31.96 -22.84 43.11
C VAL A 113 -33.00 -22.52 44.20
N ILE A 114 -33.37 -21.25 44.37
CA ILE A 114 -34.42 -20.85 45.32
C ILE A 114 -35.79 -21.36 44.87
N ALA A 115 -36.08 -21.37 43.56
CA ALA A 115 -37.36 -21.86 43.03
C ALA A 115 -37.50 -23.39 43.07
N LEU A 116 -36.40 -24.12 43.21
CA LEU A 116 -36.34 -25.60 43.29
C LEU A 116 -36.31 -26.14 44.73
N ARG A 117 -36.30 -25.26 45.75
CA ARG A 117 -36.27 -25.62 47.17
C ARG A 117 -37.59 -25.30 47.85
#